data_AF-A0A846XWH2-F1
#
_entry.id   AF-A0A846XWH2-F1
#
_cell.length_a   1.000
_cell.length_b   1.000
_cell.length_c   1.000
_cell.angle_alpha   90.00
_cell.angle_beta   90.00
_cell.angle_gamma   90.00
#
_symmetry.space_group_name_H-M   'P 1'
#
loop_
_entity.id
_entity.type
_entity.pdbx_description
1 polymer ?
#
loop_
_entity_poly.entity_id
_entity_poly.type
_entity_poly.pdbx_seq_one_letter_code
_entity_poly.pdbx_strand_id
1 'polypeptide(L)'
;MCHDTTAQPRALGWVDADRSPDIEQDRAAVARLARRLGYGLVWPDEISALPVSAQLPSIGADTVLMPSLDHLDVAELRRVLEIADVETASPRRSLPRRSTVAGVVR
;
A
#
# COMPACT_ATOMS: atom_id res chain seq x y z
N MET A 1 -25.37 16.36 -5.16
CA MET A 1 -23.91 16.17 -5.23
C MET A 1 -23.68 14.79 -5.82
N CYS A 2 -23.27 14.72 -7.08
CA CYS A 2 -22.95 13.46 -7.73
C CYS A 2 -21.57 13.03 -7.22
N HIS A 3 -21.47 11.91 -6.50
CA HIS A 3 -20.17 11.29 -6.28
C HIS A 3 -19.67 10.83 -7.65
N ASP A 4 -18.52 11.33 -8.07
CA ASP A 4 -17.84 10.85 -9.25
C ASP A 4 -17.35 9.41 -8.95
N THR A 5 -18.17 8.43 -9.31
CA THR A 5 -17.87 6.99 -9.15
C THR A 5 -16.81 6.51 -10.15
N THR A 6 -16.23 7.40 -10.97
CA THR A 6 -15.24 7.02 -12.01
C THR A 6 -13.78 7.11 -11.53
N ALA A 7 -13.53 7.65 -10.34
CA ALA A 7 -12.17 7.70 -9.79
C ALA A 7 -11.72 6.31 -9.34
N GLN A 8 -10.72 5.76 -10.02
CA GLN A 8 -10.09 4.49 -9.64
C GLN A 8 -9.50 4.60 -8.22
N PRO A 9 -9.70 3.61 -7.33
CA PRO A 9 -9.09 3.64 -5.99
C PRO A 9 -7.57 3.74 -6.13
N ARG A 10 -6.94 4.58 -5.31
CA ARG A 10 -5.49 4.85 -5.38
C ARG A 10 -4.75 3.93 -4.44
N ALA A 11 -3.65 3.38 -4.93
CA ALA A 11 -2.73 2.62 -4.10
C ALA A 11 -1.31 3.18 -4.16
N LEU A 12 -0.62 3.16 -3.03
CA LEU A 12 0.80 3.49 -2.93
C LEU A 12 1.62 2.26 -3.33
N GLY A 13 2.46 2.40 -4.35
CA GLY A 13 3.48 1.40 -4.67
C GLY A 13 4.69 1.58 -3.76
N TRP A 14 5.13 0.52 -3.08
CA TRP A 14 6.30 0.55 -2.20
C TRP A 14 7.28 -0.57 -2.55
N VAL A 15 8.54 -0.20 -2.77
CA VAL A 15 9.67 -1.12 -2.93
C VAL A 15 10.83 -0.55 -2.13
N ASP A 16 11.23 -1.25 -1.08
CA ASP A 16 12.46 -0.96 -0.35
C ASP A 16 13.68 -1.33 -1.21
N ALA A 17 14.45 -0.32 -1.63
CA ALA A 17 15.63 -0.48 -2.48
C ALA A 17 16.78 -1.22 -1.79
N ASP A 18 16.88 -1.14 -0.45
CA ASP A 18 17.95 -1.82 0.30
C ASP A 18 17.69 -3.33 0.42
N ARG A 19 16.43 -3.74 0.23
CA ARG A 19 15.98 -5.14 0.35
C ARG A 19 15.70 -5.80 -0.99
N SER A 20 15.54 -5.00 -2.04
CA SER A 20 15.23 -5.48 -3.37
C SER A 20 16.50 -5.97 -4.08
N PRO A 21 16.53 -7.22 -4.56
CA PRO A 21 17.62 -7.68 -5.42
C PRO A 21 17.53 -7.13 -6.85
N ASP A 22 16.33 -6.70 -7.27
CA ASP A 22 16.05 -6.11 -8.58
C ASP A 22 14.82 -5.18 -8.47
N ILE A 23 15.09 -3.88 -8.32
CA ILE A 23 14.06 -2.87 -8.08
C ILE A 23 13.08 -2.74 -9.27
N GLU A 24 13.56 -2.95 -10.49
CA GLU A 24 12.72 -2.83 -11.69
C GLU A 24 11.77 -4.02 -11.81
N GLN A 25 12.26 -5.23 -11.51
CA GLN A 25 11.43 -6.41 -11.47
C GLN A 25 10.35 -6.31 -10.39
N ASP A 26 10.69 -5.80 -9.21
CA ASP A 26 9.77 -5.58 -8.10
C ASP A 26 8.72 -4.53 -8.41
N ARG A 27 9.13 -3.38 -8.98
CA ARG A 27 8.19 -2.33 -9.45
C ARG A 27 7.26 -2.87 -10.52
N ALA A 28 7.77 -3.67 -11.46
CA ALA A 28 6.95 -4.30 -12.49
C ALA A 28 5.96 -5.31 -11.90
N ALA A 29 6.34 -6.06 -10.86
CA ALA A 29 5.44 -6.98 -10.16
C ALA A 29 4.29 -6.23 -9.47
N VAL A 30 4.60 -5.15 -8.76
CA VAL A 30 3.61 -4.28 -8.11
C VAL A 30 2.68 -3.62 -9.15
N ALA A 31 3.23 -3.13 -10.28
CA ALA A 31 2.42 -2.54 -11.35
C ALA A 31 1.45 -3.55 -11.98
N ARG A 32 1.88 -4.80 -12.18
CA ARG A 32 0.99 -5.88 -12.63
C ARG A 32 -0.10 -6.19 -11.61
N LEU A 33 0.23 -6.21 -10.32
CA LEU A 33 -0.73 -6.42 -9.25
C LEU A 33 -1.78 -5.30 -9.22
N ALA A 34 -1.37 -4.04 -9.27
CA ALA A 34 -2.25 -2.88 -9.29
C ALA A 34 -3.27 -2.96 -10.43
N ARG A 35 -2.80 -3.23 -11.66
CA ARG A 35 -3.65 -3.40 -12.84
C ARG A 35 -4.66 -4.54 -12.67
N ARG A 36 -4.24 -5.66 -12.09
CA ARG A 36 -5.09 -6.83 -11.87
C ARG A 36 -6.18 -6.58 -10.82
N LEU A 37 -5.88 -5.77 -9.81
CA LEU A 37 -6.82 -5.42 -8.73
C LEU A 37 -7.66 -4.16 -9.05
N GLY A 38 -7.30 -3.42 -10.10
CA GLY A 38 -8.03 -2.23 -10.51
C GLY A 38 -7.68 -0.98 -9.70
N TYR A 39 -6.44 -0.86 -9.22
CA TYR A 39 -5.95 0.36 -8.55
C TYR A 39 -5.20 1.30 -9.49
N GLY A 40 -5.37 2.60 -9.26
CA GLY A 40 -4.50 3.64 -9.79
C GLY A 40 -3.22 3.70 -8.94
N LEU A 41 -2.11 3.25 -9.51
CA LEU A 41 -0.83 3.14 -8.78
C LEU A 41 -0.11 4.49 -8.72
N VAL A 42 0.29 4.89 -7.52
CA VAL A 42 1.09 6.08 -7.25
C VAL A 42 2.44 5.62 -6.69
N TRP A 43 3.53 6.05 -7.31
CA TRP A 43 4.87 5.83 -6.77
C TRP A 43 5.29 7.04 -5.93
N PRO A 44 5.93 6.82 -4.77
CA PRO A 44 6.55 7.91 -4.03
C PRO A 44 7.67 8.51 -4.85
N ASP A 45 7.95 9.79 -4.63
CA ASP A 45 9.15 10.42 -5.17
C ASP A 45 10.38 9.69 -4.62
N GLU A 46 11.40 9.45 -5.45
CA GLU A 46 12.49 8.50 -5.18
C GLU A 46 13.31 8.86 -3.93
N ILE A 47 13.16 10.08 -3.41
CA ILE A 47 13.89 10.67 -2.28
C ILE A 47 12.94 11.01 -1.11
N SER A 48 11.76 10.42 -1.04
CA SER A 48 10.83 10.69 0.07
C SER A 48 11.34 10.03 1.36
N ALA A 49 11.95 10.82 2.24
CA ALA A 49 12.38 10.39 3.58
C ALA A 49 11.22 10.10 4.55
N LEU A 50 9.97 10.20 4.07
CA LEU A 50 8.79 9.96 4.89
C LEU A 50 8.51 8.45 5.01
N PRO A 51 8.17 7.97 6.21
CA PRO A 51 7.71 6.60 6.38
C PRO A 51 6.44 6.34 5.55
N VAL A 52 6.26 5.11 5.07
CA VAL A 52 5.15 4.73 4.17
C VAL A 52 3.79 5.15 4.73
N SER A 53 3.58 4.95 6.03
CA SER A 53 2.36 5.35 6.73
C SER A 53 2.07 6.85 6.66
N ALA A 54 3.10 7.71 6.65
CA ALA A 54 2.94 9.15 6.57
C ALA A 54 2.63 9.65 5.14
N GLN A 55 2.97 8.86 4.12
CA GLN A 55 2.73 9.24 2.72
C GLN A 55 1.26 9.02 2.33
N LEU A 56 0.63 7.96 2.84
CA LEU A 56 -0.73 7.55 2.48
C LEU A 56 -1.79 8.67 2.52
N PRO A 57 -1.91 9.49 3.59
CA PRO A 57 -2.90 10.55 3.65
C PRO A 57 -2.67 11.66 2.61
N SER A 58 -1.40 11.99 2.33
CA SER A 58 -1.04 13.08 1.42
C SER A 58 -1.41 12.78 -0.04
N ILE A 59 -1.44 11.50 -0.42
CA ILE A 59 -1.75 11.06 -1.78
C ILE A 59 -3.15 10.45 -1.92
N GLY A 60 -3.92 10.42 -0.83
CA GLY A 60 -5.27 9.86 -0.78
C GLY A 60 -5.32 8.37 -1.11
N ALA A 61 -4.30 7.60 -0.70
CA ALA A 61 -4.25 6.15 -0.88
C ALA A 61 -4.66 5.46 0.42
N ASP A 62 -5.51 4.43 0.30
CA ASP A 62 -5.97 3.59 1.41
C ASP A 62 -5.44 2.15 1.33
N THR A 63 -4.56 1.90 0.36
CA THR A 63 -3.97 0.60 0.06
C THR A 63 -2.49 0.78 -0.28
N VAL A 64 -1.62 -0.07 0.27
CA VAL A 64 -0.21 -0.21 -0.14
C VAL A 64 -0.05 -1.50 -0.94
N LEU A 65 0.59 -1.39 -2.10
CA LEU A 65 1.00 -2.54 -2.92
C LEU A 65 2.53 -2.69 -2.86
N MET A 66 3.01 -3.89 -2.55
CA MET A 66 4.45 -4.17 -2.44
C MET A 66 4.82 -5.55 -2.99
N PRO A 67 6.09 -5.85 -3.28
CA PRO A 67 6.49 -7.15 -3.81
C PRO A 67 6.23 -8.27 -2.79
N SER A 68 6.71 -8.08 -1.56
CA SER A 68 6.52 -8.97 -0.41
C SER A 68 6.46 -8.15 0.89
N LEU A 69 6.09 -8.79 2.00
CA LEU A 69 6.07 -8.11 3.31
C LEU A 69 7.47 -7.74 3.81
N ASP A 70 8.52 -8.34 3.25
CA ASP A 70 9.89 -8.10 3.71
C ASP A 70 10.38 -6.68 3.37
N HIS A 71 9.68 -5.96 2.46
CA HIS A 71 9.96 -4.56 2.12
C HIS A 71 9.47 -3.57 3.19
N LEU A 72 8.82 -4.02 4.26
CA LEU A 72 8.50 -3.21 5.42
C LEU A 72 9.01 -3.89 6.68
N ASP A 73 9.59 -3.10 7.58
CA ASP A 73 9.82 -3.59 8.93
C ASP A 73 8.48 -3.81 9.66
N VAL A 74 8.51 -4.64 10.71
CA VAL A 74 7.31 -5.03 11.45
C VAL A 74 6.62 -3.84 12.13
N ALA A 75 7.37 -2.81 12.55
CA ALA A 75 6.81 -1.64 13.20
C ALA A 75 6.06 -0.77 12.19
N GLU A 76 6.63 -0.57 11.01
CA GLU A 76 6.01 0.21 9.94
C GLU A 76 4.82 -0.51 9.32
N LEU A 77 4.93 -1.83 9.09
CA LEU A 77 3.78 -2.64 8.66
C LEU A 77 2.60 -2.50 9.63
N ARG A 78 2.86 -2.49 10.95
CA ARG A 78 1.80 -2.26 11.96
C ARG A 78 1.17 -0.88 11.81
N ARG A 79 1.95 0.18 11.59
CA ARG A 79 1.43 1.55 11.41
C ARG A 79 0.58 1.65 10.15
N VAL A 80 1.02 1.05 9.04
CA VAL A 80 0.26 1.00 7.79
C VAL A 80 -1.08 0.32 8.02
N LEU A 81 -1.09 -0.84 8.69
CA LEU A 81 -2.32 -1.59 8.96
C LEU A 81 -3.29 -0.88 9.91
N GLU A 82 -2.92 0.21 10.58
CA GLU A 82 -3.89 1.04 11.32
C GLU A 82 -4.74 1.90 10.37
N ILE A 83 -4.27 2.18 9.15
CA ILE A 83 -4.88 3.18 8.26
C ILE A 83 -5.14 2.68 6.83
N ALA A 84 -4.44 1.65 6.37
CA ALA A 84 -4.50 1.16 4.99
C ALA A 84 -4.36 -0.35 4.89
N ASP A 85 -4.96 -0.90 3.83
CA ASP A 85 -4.81 -2.30 3.46
C ASP A 85 -3.42 -2.52 2.86
N VAL A 86 -2.91 -3.75 2.95
CA VAL A 86 -1.64 -4.15 2.32
C VAL A 86 -1.88 -5.34 1.40
N GLU A 87 -1.49 -5.21 0.14
CA GLU A 87 -1.46 -6.31 -0.82
C GLU A 87 -0.04 -6.58 -1.30
N THR A 88 0.34 -7.86 -1.36
CA THR A 88 1.66 -8.28 -1.84
C THR A 88 1.58 -9.03 -3.17
N ALA A 89 2.62 -8.91 -4.00
CA ALA A 89 2.70 -9.61 -5.28
C ALA A 89 3.12 -11.08 -5.11
N SER A 90 4.15 -11.37 -4.30
CA SER A 90 4.69 -12.71 -4.09
C SER A 90 5.35 -12.88 -2.70
N PRO A 91 4.89 -13.83 -1.86
CA PRO A 91 3.64 -14.57 -2.02
C PRO A 91 2.45 -13.59 -2.03
N ARG A 92 1.38 -13.89 -2.76
CA ARG A 92 0.18 -13.04 -2.76
C ARG A 92 -0.50 -13.08 -1.39
N ARG A 93 -0.57 -11.95 -0.71
CA ARG A 93 -1.26 -11.77 0.57
C ARG A 93 -2.11 -10.50 0.51
N SER A 94 -3.25 -10.56 1.16
CA SER A 94 -4.15 -9.44 1.41
C SER A 94 -4.26 -9.30 2.92
N LEU A 95 -3.78 -8.18 3.45
CA LEU A 95 -3.84 -7.85 4.87
C LEU A 95 -4.75 -6.64 5.01
N PRO A 96 -6.01 -6.81 5.43
CA PRO A 96 -6.90 -5.69 5.65
C PRO A 96 -6.39 -4.85 6.82
N ARG A 97 -6.60 -3.53 6.74
CA ARG A 97 -6.42 -2.62 7.85
C ARG A 97 -7.23 -3.10 9.04
N ARG A 98 -6.72 -2.84 10.25
CA ARG A 98 -7.38 -3.17 11.50
C ARG A 98 -8.68 -2.40 11.59
N SER A 99 -9.79 -3.12 11.54
CA SER A 99 -11.07 -2.59 11.96
C SER A 99 -11.04 -2.45 13.48
N THR A 100 -10.97 -1.21 13.97
CA THR A 100 -11.31 -0.95 15.38
C THR A 100 -12.80 -1.24 15.54
N VAL A 101 -13.15 -2.47 15.94
CA VAL A 101 -14.46 -2.72 16.52
C VAL A 101 -14.46 -1.99 17.85
N ALA A 102 -14.90 -0.74 17.84
CA ALA A 102 -15.29 -0.06 19.06
C ALA A 102 -16.46 -0.87 19.63
N GLY A 103 -16.19 -1.66 20.65
CA GLY A 103 -17.22 -2.37 21.39
C GLY A 103 -18.19 -1.33 21.94
N VAL A 104 -19.35 -1.17 21.30
CA VAL A 104 -20.50 -0.54 21.94
C VAL A 104 -20.98 -1.54 22.98
N VAL A 105 -20.42 -1.44 24.19
CA VAL A 105 -21.04 -2.03 25.38
C VAL A 105 -22.28 -1.18 25.65
N ARG A 106 -23.45 -1.77 25.39
CA ARG A 106 -24.74 -1.23 25.81
C ARG A 106 -24.93 -1.44 27.31
#